data_AF-A0A4Y3FTX0-F1
#
_entry.id   AF-A0A4Y3FTX0-F1
#
_cell.length_a   1.000
_cell.length_b   1.000
_cell.length_c   1.000
_cell.angle_alpha   90.00
_cell.angle_beta   90.00
_cell.angle_gamma   90.00
#
_symmetry.space_group_name_H-M   'P 1'
#
loop_
_entity.id
_entity.type
_entity.pdbx_description
1 polymer ?
#
loop_
_entity_poly.entity_id
_entity_poly.type
_entity_poly.pdbx_seq_one_letter_code
_entity_poly.pdbx_strand_id
1 'polypeptide(L)'
;MESIELPSSPTESDIITALTKLPLKCTKIMVVLKKLSHPSISEKEITELDSLRGELKNISSKIDVNIEKNVKIAIIEYEEGHYLPSALLSSRVIVSELDKVKGGNINEKIKELVNSGRIEKSREDTITKLIKASKLSRNFFSHNPNIFAESDEALSLLSDSITITKLLNR
;
A
#
# COMPACT_ATOMS: atom_id res chain seq x y z
N MET A 1 14.98 -11.92 -28.95
CA MET A 1 13.68 -11.25 -29.18
C MET A 1 13.41 -11.33 -30.67
N GLU A 2 12.25 -11.87 -31.09
CA GLU A 2 11.86 -11.80 -32.51
C GLU A 2 11.72 -10.33 -32.93
N SER A 3 12.37 -9.94 -34.02
CA SER A 3 12.21 -8.68 -34.73
C SER A 3 10.79 -8.56 -35.29
N ILE A 4 10.25 -7.34 -35.43
CA ILE A 4 9.11 -7.11 -36.33
C ILE A 4 9.75 -6.80 -37.68
N GLU A 5 9.75 -7.78 -38.57
CA GLU A 5 10.30 -7.61 -39.90
C GLU A 5 9.18 -7.26 -40.86
N LEU A 6 9.38 -6.18 -41.59
CA LEU A 6 8.54 -5.82 -42.74
C LEU A 6 9.23 -6.34 -44.00
N PRO A 7 8.47 -6.87 -44.97
CA PRO A 7 9.01 -7.21 -46.28
C PRO A 7 9.53 -5.95 -46.98
N SER A 8 10.38 -6.12 -48.00
CA SER A 8 11.03 -5.04 -48.76
C SER A 8 10.04 -4.12 -49.50
N SER A 9 8.78 -4.52 -49.64
CA SER A 9 7.68 -3.70 -50.17
C SER A 9 6.41 -4.04 -49.38
N PRO A 10 6.21 -3.40 -48.22
CA PRO A 10 5.13 -3.76 -47.31
C PRO A 10 3.77 -3.29 -47.86
N THR A 11 2.80 -4.19 -47.79
CA THR A 11 1.39 -3.86 -48.04
C THR A 11 0.79 -3.16 -46.82
N GLU A 12 -0.37 -2.52 -47.01
CA GLU A 12 -1.14 -1.93 -45.90
C GLU A 12 -1.44 -2.97 -44.80
N SER A 13 -1.73 -4.22 -45.20
CA SER A 13 -1.96 -5.34 -44.29
C SER A 13 -0.71 -5.70 -43.45
N ASP A 14 0.48 -5.67 -44.07
CA ASP A 14 1.75 -5.93 -43.38
C ASP A 14 2.02 -4.86 -42.31
N ILE A 15 1.73 -3.60 -42.63
CA ILE A 15 1.88 -2.47 -41.71
C ILE A 15 0.89 -2.59 -40.53
N ILE A 16 -0.39 -2.88 -40.81
CA ILE A 16 -1.41 -3.06 -39.76
C ILE A 16 -1.03 -4.20 -38.81
N THR A 17 -0.54 -5.32 -39.37
CA THR A 17 -0.11 -6.49 -38.60
C THR A 17 1.12 -6.18 -37.73
N ALA A 18 2.08 -5.41 -38.25
CA ALA A 18 3.24 -4.95 -37.49
C ALA A 18 2.83 -4.02 -36.33
N LEU A 19 1.94 -3.06 -36.61
CA LEU A 19 1.42 -2.11 -35.62
C LEU A 19 0.61 -2.79 -34.50
N THR A 20 -0.15 -3.84 -34.80
CA THR A 20 -0.89 -4.61 -33.78
C THR A 20 0.01 -5.46 -32.89
N LYS A 21 1.17 -5.90 -33.40
CA LYS A 21 2.16 -6.67 -32.62
C LYS A 21 3.02 -5.81 -31.68
N LEU A 22 3.17 -4.52 -31.96
CA LEU A 22 3.97 -3.59 -31.16
C LEU A 22 3.48 -3.46 -29.71
N PRO A 23 2.19 -3.19 -29.42
CA PRO A 23 1.67 -3.11 -28.05
C PRO A 23 1.97 -4.37 -27.23
N LEU A 24 1.78 -5.55 -27.81
CA LEU A 24 2.06 -6.83 -27.15
C LEU A 24 3.55 -6.98 -26.77
N LYS A 25 4.46 -6.56 -27.65
CA LYS A 25 5.90 -6.57 -27.36
C LYS A 25 6.27 -5.53 -26.30
N CYS A 26 5.73 -4.32 -26.37
CA CYS A 26 5.91 -3.29 -25.34
C CYS A 26 5.43 -3.78 -23.98
N THR A 27 4.25 -4.42 -23.89
CA THR A 27 3.75 -5.03 -22.64
C THR A 27 4.72 -6.08 -22.10
N LYS A 28 5.24 -6.97 -22.95
CA LYS A 28 6.24 -7.99 -22.53
C LYS A 28 7.53 -7.35 -22.02
N ILE A 29 8.05 -6.33 -22.71
CA ILE A 29 9.25 -5.60 -22.30
C ILE A 29 9.00 -4.88 -20.97
N MET A 30 7.85 -4.23 -20.80
CA MET A 30 7.49 -3.61 -19.53
C MET A 30 7.46 -4.60 -18.37
N VAL A 31 6.97 -5.82 -18.58
CA VAL A 31 7.01 -6.88 -17.55
C VAL A 31 8.45 -7.26 -17.20
N VAL A 32 9.32 -7.44 -18.19
CA VAL A 32 10.74 -7.76 -17.97
C VAL A 32 11.46 -6.61 -17.26
N LEU A 33 11.25 -5.37 -17.72
CA LEU A 33 11.84 -4.18 -17.11
C LEU A 33 11.34 -3.98 -15.68
N LYS A 34 10.05 -4.22 -15.39
CA LYS A 34 9.53 -4.20 -14.02
C LYS A 34 10.20 -5.25 -13.14
N LYS A 35 10.40 -6.48 -13.64
CA LYS A 35 11.12 -7.54 -12.91
C LYS A 35 12.60 -7.22 -12.69
N LEU A 36 13.23 -6.54 -13.63
CA LEU A 36 14.63 -6.11 -13.52
C LEU A 36 14.80 -4.89 -12.62
N SER A 37 13.82 -3.99 -12.60
CA SER A 37 13.80 -2.79 -11.74
C SER A 37 13.42 -3.13 -10.30
N HIS A 38 12.65 -4.20 -10.10
CA HIS A 38 12.14 -4.63 -8.79
C HIS A 38 12.43 -6.12 -8.55
N PRO A 39 13.61 -6.47 -8.03
CA PRO A 39 13.96 -7.87 -7.80
C PRO A 39 13.25 -8.53 -6.61
N SER A 40 12.49 -7.81 -5.78
CA SER A 40 12.19 -8.23 -4.40
C SER A 40 10.72 -8.38 -4.00
N ILE A 41 9.75 -8.12 -4.89
CA ILE A 41 8.32 -8.31 -4.58
C ILE A 41 7.80 -9.65 -5.13
N SER A 42 7.20 -10.43 -4.24
CA SER A 42 6.54 -11.70 -4.57
C SER A 42 5.16 -11.48 -5.20
N GLU A 43 4.67 -12.45 -5.98
CA GLU A 43 3.31 -12.42 -6.54
C GLU A 43 2.24 -12.31 -5.45
N LYS A 44 2.52 -12.87 -4.26
CA LYS A 44 1.66 -12.74 -3.08
C LYS A 44 1.56 -11.30 -2.61
N GLU A 45 2.68 -10.58 -2.55
CA GLU A 45 2.69 -9.16 -2.16
C GLU A 45 1.96 -8.29 -3.19
N ILE A 46 2.13 -8.56 -4.50
CA ILE A 46 1.37 -7.86 -5.55
C ILE A 46 -0.14 -8.05 -5.34
N THR A 47 -0.57 -9.29 -5.11
CA THR A 47 -1.98 -9.62 -4.88
C THR A 47 -2.52 -8.89 -3.65
N GLU A 48 -1.74 -8.82 -2.57
CA GLU A 48 -2.11 -8.09 -1.35
C GLU A 48 -2.23 -6.58 -1.64
N LEU A 49 -1.26 -5.98 -2.34
CA LEU A 49 -1.29 -4.54 -2.68
C LEU A 49 -2.51 -4.19 -3.56
N ASP A 50 -2.88 -5.06 -4.49
CA ASP A 50 -4.08 -4.89 -5.31
C ASP A 50 -5.37 -4.99 -4.48
N SER A 51 -5.41 -5.91 -3.50
CA SER A 51 -6.49 -5.98 -2.53
C SER A 51 -6.60 -4.67 -1.73
N LEU A 52 -5.47 -4.17 -1.21
CA LEU A 52 -5.40 -2.92 -0.44
C LEU A 52 -5.83 -1.70 -1.26
N ARG A 53 -5.50 -1.64 -2.56
CA ARG A 53 -6.04 -0.62 -3.48
C ARG A 53 -7.55 -0.68 -3.59
N GLY A 54 -8.11 -1.89 -3.72
CA GLY A 54 -9.54 -2.12 -3.76
C GLY A 54 -10.22 -1.63 -2.48
N GLU A 55 -9.64 -1.97 -1.32
CA GLU A 55 -10.11 -1.50 -0.02
C GLU A 55 -10.07 0.02 0.13
N LEU A 56 -8.96 0.66 -0.27
CA LEU A 56 -8.81 2.11 -0.24
C LEU A 56 -9.86 2.79 -1.14
N LYS A 57 -10.08 2.27 -2.34
CA LYS A 57 -11.10 2.79 -3.27
C LYS A 57 -12.48 2.79 -2.63
N ASN A 58 -12.83 1.74 -1.89
CA ASN A 58 -14.13 1.60 -1.22
C ASN A 58 -14.36 2.62 -0.10
N ILE A 59 -13.30 3.21 0.46
CA ILE A 59 -13.39 4.24 1.51
C ILE A 59 -13.01 5.65 1.06
N SER A 60 -12.50 5.82 -0.16
CA SER A 60 -12.01 7.10 -0.68
C SER A 60 -12.96 8.28 -0.48
N SER A 61 -14.27 8.08 -0.66
CA SER A 61 -15.29 9.14 -0.50
C SER A 61 -15.57 9.55 0.94
N LYS A 62 -15.05 8.82 1.93
CA LYS A 62 -15.31 9.01 3.38
C LYS A 62 -14.10 9.49 4.16
N ILE A 63 -12.96 9.66 3.51
CA ILE A 63 -11.68 9.95 4.16
C ILE A 63 -11.10 11.27 3.65
N ASP A 64 -10.18 11.85 4.43
CA ASP A 64 -9.45 13.04 4.01
C ASP A 64 -8.57 12.74 2.78
N VAL A 65 -8.55 13.66 1.82
CA VAL A 65 -7.79 13.52 0.57
C VAL A 65 -6.29 13.30 0.81
N ASN A 66 -5.73 13.83 1.89
CA ASN A 66 -4.34 13.61 2.25
C ASN A 66 -4.12 12.23 2.84
N ILE A 67 -5.09 11.65 3.57
CA ILE A 67 -5.01 10.25 4.01
C ILE A 67 -4.97 9.35 2.78
N GLU A 68 -5.89 9.53 1.84
CA GLU A 68 -5.92 8.77 0.59
C GLU A 68 -4.59 8.91 -0.17
N LYS A 69 -4.07 10.14 -0.29
CA LYS A 69 -2.80 10.42 -0.96
C LYS A 69 -1.61 9.71 -0.28
N ASN A 70 -1.52 9.73 1.05
CA ASN A 70 -0.44 9.06 1.78
C ASN A 70 -0.49 7.54 1.54
N VAL A 71 -1.67 6.92 1.61
CA VAL A 71 -1.81 5.47 1.35
C VAL A 71 -1.48 5.12 -0.10
N LYS A 72 -1.94 5.91 -1.08
CA LYS A 72 -1.60 5.72 -2.50
C LYS A 72 -0.10 5.79 -2.75
N ILE A 73 0.58 6.78 -2.18
CA ILE A 73 2.03 6.92 -2.33
C ILE A 73 2.74 5.77 -1.61
N ALA A 74 2.30 5.38 -0.41
CA ALA A 74 2.87 4.25 0.31
C ALA A 74 2.84 2.95 -0.50
N ILE A 75 1.72 2.67 -1.18
CA ILE A 75 1.60 1.52 -2.11
C ILE A 75 2.65 1.61 -3.23
N ILE A 76 2.82 2.78 -3.85
CA ILE A 76 3.81 2.99 -4.92
C ILE A 76 5.23 2.78 -4.38
N GLU A 77 5.58 3.39 -3.25
CA GLU A 77 6.90 3.23 -2.64
C GLU A 77 7.17 1.75 -2.29
N TYR A 78 6.18 1.03 -1.79
CA TYR A 78 6.31 -0.41 -1.54
C TYR A 78 6.63 -1.19 -2.82
N GLU A 79 5.89 -0.92 -3.91
CA GLU A 79 6.13 -1.54 -5.22
C GLU A 79 7.51 -1.26 -5.78
N GLU A 80 8.06 -0.09 -5.49
CA GLU A 80 9.39 0.32 -5.89
C GLU A 80 10.50 -0.26 -4.96
N GLY A 81 10.13 -1.07 -3.96
CA GLY A 81 11.05 -1.64 -2.98
C GLY A 81 11.50 -0.65 -1.89
N HIS A 82 10.88 0.54 -1.85
CA HIS A 82 11.14 1.58 -0.86
C HIS A 82 10.31 1.34 0.41
N TYR A 83 10.66 0.30 1.16
CA TYR A 83 9.89 -0.13 2.34
C TYR A 83 9.87 0.89 3.46
N LEU A 84 10.99 1.59 3.73
CA LEU A 84 11.03 2.64 4.75
C LEU A 84 10.12 3.84 4.41
N PRO A 85 10.16 4.44 3.20
CA PRO A 85 9.18 5.43 2.78
C PRO A 85 7.72 4.95 2.87
N SER A 86 7.43 3.73 2.43
CA SER A 86 6.10 3.12 2.58
C SER A 86 5.68 3.08 4.05
N ALA A 87 6.53 2.51 4.92
CA ALA A 87 6.27 2.41 6.35
C ALA A 87 6.05 3.78 7.01
N LEU A 88 6.83 4.81 6.66
CA LEU A 88 6.69 6.17 7.20
C LEU A 88 5.36 6.82 6.79
N LEU A 89 4.95 6.66 5.53
CA LEU A 89 3.68 7.19 5.03
C LEU A 89 2.48 6.48 5.68
N SER A 90 2.52 5.15 5.78
CA SER A 90 1.49 4.36 6.48
C SER A 90 1.43 4.70 7.97
N SER A 91 2.60 4.84 8.62
CA SER A 91 2.69 5.24 10.03
C SER A 91 2.10 6.62 10.28
N ARG A 92 2.31 7.57 9.36
CA ARG A 92 1.72 8.92 9.45
C ARG A 92 0.20 8.85 9.45
N VAL A 93 -0.39 8.03 8.58
CA VAL A 93 -1.84 7.80 8.53
C VAL A 93 -2.33 7.20 9.85
N ILE A 94 -1.66 6.16 10.35
CA ILE A 94 -2.04 5.50 11.61
C ILE A 94 -2.03 6.48 12.79
N VAL A 95 -0.94 7.25 12.94
CA VAL A 95 -0.82 8.24 14.01
C VAL A 95 -1.90 9.32 13.87
N SER A 96 -2.06 9.88 12.67
CA SER A 96 -3.06 10.92 12.40
C SER A 96 -4.49 10.47 12.67
N GLU A 97 -4.85 9.24 12.31
CA GLU A 97 -6.18 8.70 12.56
C GLU A 97 -6.39 8.44 14.06
N LEU A 98 -5.41 7.82 14.73
CA LEU A 98 -5.50 7.56 16.17
C LEU A 98 -5.54 8.84 17.00
N ASP A 99 -4.94 9.94 16.55
CA ASP A 99 -4.99 11.24 17.23
C ASP A 99 -6.36 11.91 17.23
N LYS A 100 -7.30 11.42 16.40
CA LYS A 100 -8.72 11.82 16.47
C LYS A 100 -9.46 11.17 17.65
N VAL A 101 -8.91 10.13 18.26
CA VAL A 101 -9.52 9.40 19.38
C VAL A 101 -9.06 10.00 20.70
N LYS A 102 -10.02 10.24 21.61
CA LYS A 102 -9.71 10.76 22.96
C LYS A 102 -8.84 9.77 23.74
N GLY A 103 -7.85 10.31 24.45
CA GLY A 103 -6.91 9.56 25.28
C GLY A 103 -5.45 9.93 24.99
N GLY A 104 -4.62 10.00 26.03
CA GLY A 104 -3.20 10.36 25.93
C GLY A 104 -2.30 9.20 25.50
N ASN A 105 -2.74 7.96 25.68
CA ASN A 105 -2.01 6.76 25.25
C ASN A 105 -2.93 5.75 24.54
N ILE A 106 -2.32 4.73 23.92
CA ILE A 106 -3.07 3.76 23.09
C ILE A 106 -4.09 2.96 23.91
N ASN A 107 -3.83 2.68 25.19
CA ASN A 107 -4.76 1.94 26.04
C ASN A 107 -6.00 2.78 26.36
N GLU A 108 -5.83 4.08 26.60
CA GLU A 108 -6.94 5.02 26.78
C GLU A 108 -7.75 5.17 25.50
N LYS A 109 -7.08 5.29 24.35
CA LYS A 109 -7.76 5.35 23.04
C LYS A 109 -8.56 4.07 22.76
N ILE A 110 -8.04 2.88 23.11
CA ILE A 110 -8.80 1.63 22.99
C ILE A 110 -10.03 1.62 23.90
N LYS A 111 -9.89 2.06 25.17
CA LYS A 111 -11.04 2.17 26.07
C LYS A 111 -12.13 3.07 25.47
N GLU A 112 -11.75 4.20 24.89
CA GLU A 112 -12.69 5.08 24.19
C GLU A 112 -13.37 4.40 22.99
N LEU A 113 -12.62 3.67 22.18
CA LEU A 113 -13.17 2.93 21.03
C LEU A 113 -14.13 1.81 21.45
N VAL A 114 -13.87 1.14 22.59
CA VAL A 114 -14.78 0.14 23.15
C VAL A 114 -16.03 0.81 23.74
N ASN A 115 -15.87 1.88 24.50
CA ASN A 115 -16.98 2.60 25.14
C ASN A 115 -17.92 3.24 24.11
N SER A 116 -17.37 3.71 22.98
CA SER A 116 -18.14 4.27 21.85
C SER A 116 -18.76 3.20 20.94
N GLY A 117 -18.55 1.91 21.24
CA GLY A 117 -19.09 0.79 20.45
C GLY A 117 -18.42 0.59 19.09
N ARG A 118 -17.29 1.25 18.81
CA ARG A 118 -16.53 1.10 17.56
C ARG A 118 -15.75 -0.22 17.53
N ILE A 119 -15.38 -0.75 18.70
CA ILE A 119 -14.74 -2.06 18.86
C ILE A 119 -15.49 -2.85 19.93
N GLU A 120 -15.83 -4.10 19.64
CA GLU A 120 -16.36 -5.01 20.65
C GLU A 120 -15.27 -5.43 21.64
N LYS A 121 -15.60 -5.48 22.94
CA LYS A 121 -14.64 -5.84 23.99
C LYS A 121 -14.03 -7.24 23.82
N SER A 122 -14.76 -8.16 23.18
CA SER A 122 -14.32 -9.53 22.87
C SER A 122 -13.31 -9.62 21.72
N ARG A 123 -13.09 -8.53 20.96
CA ARG A 123 -12.20 -8.49 19.79
C ARG A 123 -10.75 -8.23 20.19
N GLU A 124 -10.20 -9.13 21.00
CA GLU A 124 -8.80 -9.08 21.45
C GLU A 124 -7.81 -9.07 20.27
N ASP A 125 -8.18 -9.72 19.16
CA ASP A 125 -7.42 -9.71 17.90
C ASP A 125 -7.23 -8.29 17.36
N THR A 126 -8.31 -7.50 17.33
CA THR A 126 -8.32 -6.13 16.82
C THR A 126 -7.59 -5.19 17.77
N ILE A 127 -7.82 -5.36 19.07
CA ILE A 127 -7.13 -4.58 20.12
C ILE A 127 -5.62 -4.81 20.03
N THR A 128 -5.17 -6.06 19.91
CA THR A 128 -3.75 -6.40 19.82
C THR A 128 -3.11 -5.80 18.57
N LYS A 129 -3.79 -5.88 17.42
CA LYS A 129 -3.35 -5.24 16.17
C LYS A 129 -3.20 -3.73 16.32
N LEU A 130 -4.18 -3.04 16.91
CA LEU A 130 -4.12 -1.59 17.14
C LEU A 130 -2.94 -1.19 18.02
N ILE A 131 -2.68 -1.94 19.08
CA ILE A 131 -1.53 -1.69 19.97
C ILE A 131 -0.22 -1.88 19.19
N LYS A 132 -0.09 -2.97 18.43
CA LYS A 132 1.10 -3.26 17.63
C LYS A 132 1.33 -2.15 16.59
N ALA A 133 0.32 -1.82 15.79
CA ALA A 133 0.38 -0.78 14.77
C ALA A 133 0.77 0.58 15.37
N SER A 134 0.15 0.97 16.50
CA SER A 134 0.45 2.24 17.17
C SER A 134 1.88 2.32 17.71
N LYS A 135 2.40 1.22 18.26
CA LYS A 135 3.79 1.15 18.75
C LYS A 135 4.77 1.18 17.57
N LEU A 136 4.55 0.33 16.57
CA LEU A 136 5.43 0.22 15.41
C LEU A 136 5.49 1.55 14.63
N SER A 137 4.34 2.19 14.43
CA SER A 137 4.28 3.50 13.77
C SER A 137 5.12 4.57 14.48
N ARG A 138 5.10 4.58 15.83
CA ARG A 138 5.90 5.54 16.62
C ARG A 138 7.39 5.24 16.56
N ASN A 139 7.79 3.98 16.43
CA ASN A 139 9.21 3.62 16.30
C ASN A 139 9.82 4.23 15.03
N PHE A 140 9.09 4.25 13.91
CA PHE A 140 9.56 4.88 12.68
C PHE A 140 9.66 6.41 12.74
N PHE A 141 8.99 7.04 13.70
CA PHE A 141 9.15 8.47 14.00
C PHE A 141 10.10 8.75 15.17
N SER A 142 10.76 7.72 15.72
CA SER A 142 11.75 7.91 16.77
C SER A 142 13.04 8.54 16.21
N HIS A 143 13.81 9.20 17.07
CA HIS A 143 15.13 9.74 16.70
C HIS A 143 16.21 8.66 16.51
N ASN A 144 15.85 7.38 16.31
CA ASN A 144 16.80 6.31 16.10
C ASN A 144 17.05 6.11 14.59
N PRO A 145 18.21 6.55 14.05
CA PRO A 145 18.52 6.42 12.63
C PRO A 145 18.81 4.99 12.18
N ASN A 146 18.90 4.04 13.11
CA ASN A 146 19.18 2.64 12.80
C ASN A 146 17.91 1.82 12.52
N ILE A 147 16.75 2.46 12.50
CA ILE A 147 15.48 1.79 12.20
C ILE A 147 15.21 1.86 10.70
N PHE A 148 15.21 0.70 10.08
CA PHE A 148 14.79 0.50 8.69
C PHE A 148 13.58 -0.43 8.71
N ALA A 149 12.62 -0.18 7.81
CA ALA A 149 11.48 -1.07 7.66
C ALA A 149 11.84 -2.20 6.70
N GLU A 150 11.57 -3.43 7.11
CA GLU A 150 11.56 -4.58 6.20
C GLU A 150 10.24 -4.65 5.41
N SER A 151 10.19 -5.49 4.38
CA SER A 151 9.01 -5.59 3.52
C SER A 151 7.77 -6.04 4.29
N ASP A 152 7.88 -7.01 5.19
CA ASP A 152 6.76 -7.49 6.00
C ASP A 152 6.24 -6.43 6.98
N GLU A 153 7.12 -5.63 7.58
CA GLU A 153 6.76 -4.51 8.44
C GLU A 153 6.04 -3.41 7.66
N ALA A 154 6.57 -3.03 6.49
CA ALA A 154 5.98 -2.01 5.64
C ALA A 154 4.59 -2.44 5.13
N LEU A 155 4.43 -3.70 4.71
CA LEU A 155 3.15 -4.23 4.25
C LEU A 155 2.13 -4.33 5.40
N SER A 156 2.59 -4.77 6.58
CA SER A 156 1.75 -4.81 7.79
C SER A 156 1.25 -3.41 8.14
N LEU A 157 2.11 -2.40 8.17
CA LEU A 157 1.72 -1.02 8.46
C LEU A 157 0.77 -0.46 7.40
N LEU A 158 1.00 -0.79 6.13
CA LEU A 158 0.12 -0.36 5.05
C LEU A 158 -1.29 -0.94 5.21
N SER A 159 -1.39 -2.24 5.47
CA SER A 159 -2.67 -2.92 5.76
C SER A 159 -3.35 -2.37 7.02
N ASP A 160 -2.59 -2.14 8.09
CA ASP A 160 -3.09 -1.56 9.34
C ASP A 160 -3.57 -0.12 9.13
N SER A 161 -2.90 0.67 8.29
CA SER A 161 -3.31 2.05 8.00
C SER A 161 -4.69 2.13 7.36
N ILE A 162 -4.99 1.24 6.41
CA ILE A 162 -6.31 1.14 5.78
C ILE A 162 -7.33 0.62 6.79
N THR A 163 -6.99 -0.42 7.56
CA THR A 163 -7.87 -1.01 8.57
C THR A 163 -8.30 0.02 9.63
N ILE A 164 -7.35 0.79 10.16
CA ILE A 164 -7.59 1.83 11.16
C ILE A 164 -8.42 2.96 10.56
N THR A 165 -8.10 3.39 9.33
CA THR A 165 -8.88 4.41 8.63
C THR A 165 -10.34 3.94 8.45
N LYS A 166 -10.56 2.68 8.04
CA LYS A 166 -11.91 2.09 7.95
C LYS A 166 -12.62 2.06 9.29
N LEU A 167 -11.92 1.73 10.37
CA LEU A 167 -12.50 1.67 11.71
C LEU A 167 -12.98 3.05 12.18
N LEU A 168 -12.22 4.10 11.88
CA LEU A 168 -12.47 5.44 12.42
C LEU A 168 -13.39 6.30 11.56
N ASN A 169 -13.57 5.98 10.28
CA ASN A 169 -14.39 6.72 9.32
C ASN A 169 -15.62 5.91 8.85
N ARG A 170 -16.08 4.97 9.68
CA ARG A 170 -17.31 4.19 9.48
C ARG A 170 -18.56 4.99 9.81
#